data_AF-Q3AXK9-F1
#
_entry.id   AF-Q3AXK9-F1
#
_cell.length_a   1.000
_cell.length_b   1.000
_cell.length_c   1.000
_cell.angle_alpha   90.00
_cell.angle_beta   90.00
_cell.angle_gamma   90.00
#
_symmetry.space_group_name_H-M   'P 1'
#
loop_
_entity.id
_entity.type
_entity.pdbx_description
1 polymer ?
#
loop_
_entity_poly.entity_id
_entity_poly.type
_entity_poly.pdbx_seq_one_letter_code
_entity_poly.pdbx_strand_id
1 'polypeptide(L)'
;MDLLMLIAKSADVCLKPWVHAVVPIDPSAPAVLDELNVRIECRDPQGERCPERDLELEIYRSGVDINLMLSWWDQPERPMLWQGRHPVWMHGENGQRLSAPQDAGPLEALGRRLHSLLQPS
;
A
#
# COMPACT_ATOMS: atom_id res chain seq x y z
N MET A 1 3.87 11.77 14.70
CA MET A 1 4.44 11.53 13.36
C MET A 1 3.28 11.59 12.38
N ASP A 2 3.42 12.32 11.28
CA ASP A 2 2.38 12.40 10.25
C ASP A 2 2.20 11.01 9.59
N LEU A 3 0.96 10.52 9.55
CA LEU A 3 0.60 9.20 9.03
C LEU A 3 1.02 9.03 7.56
N LEU A 4 0.81 10.06 6.73
CA LEU A 4 1.17 9.99 5.31
C LEU A 4 2.69 9.94 5.13
N MET A 5 3.42 10.67 5.96
CA MET A 5 4.89 10.64 5.99
C MET A 5 5.43 9.27 6.44
N LEU A 6 4.75 8.60 7.38
CA LEU A 6 5.10 7.24 7.82
C LEU A 6 4.92 6.23 6.68
N ILE A 7 3.83 6.35 5.92
CA ILE A 7 3.55 5.50 4.76
C ILE A 7 4.62 5.73 3.69
N ALA A 8 4.89 6.98 3.32
CA ALA A 8 5.91 7.33 2.32
C ALA A 8 7.29 6.75 2.67
N LYS A 9 7.75 6.97 3.90
CA LYS A 9 9.04 6.45 4.39
C LYS A 9 9.09 4.93 4.42
N SER A 10 7.97 4.27 4.68
CA SER A 10 7.88 2.80 4.64
C SER A 10 7.99 2.30 3.21
N ALA A 11 7.34 2.97 2.25
CA ALA A 11 7.48 2.69 0.83
C ALA A 11 8.93 2.87 0.35
N ASP A 12 9.59 3.98 0.68
CA ASP A 12 10.99 4.23 0.29
C ASP A 12 11.96 3.12 0.75
N VAL A 13 11.74 2.60 1.96
CA VAL A 13 12.60 1.55 2.53
C VAL A 13 12.35 0.20 1.87
N CYS A 14 11.09 -0.12 1.55
CA CYS A 14 10.67 -1.43 1.06
C CYS A 14 10.74 -1.55 -0.47
N LEU A 15 10.51 -0.45 -1.19
CA LEU A 15 10.39 -0.40 -2.65
C LEU A 15 11.61 0.29 -3.29
N LYS A 16 12.82 -0.02 -2.83
CA LYS A 16 14.05 0.53 -3.44
C LYS A 16 14.14 0.17 -4.93
N PRO A 17 14.68 1.05 -5.78
CA PRO A 17 15.34 2.32 -5.46
C PRO A 17 14.41 3.55 -5.45
N TRP A 18 13.10 3.35 -5.46
CA TRP A 18 12.11 4.41 -5.69
C TRP A 18 11.92 5.32 -4.47
N VAL A 19 11.48 6.55 -4.74
CA VAL A 19 11.09 7.55 -3.73
C VAL A 19 9.60 7.82 -3.86
N HIS A 20 8.91 8.02 -2.74
CA HIS A 20 7.45 8.06 -2.72
C HIS A 20 6.88 9.32 -2.07
N ALA A 21 5.77 9.80 -2.62
CA ALA A 21 4.87 10.74 -1.97
C ALA A 21 3.54 10.03 -1.71
N VAL A 22 2.78 10.48 -0.71
CA VAL A 22 1.47 9.91 -0.38
C VAL A 22 0.44 11.02 -0.39
N VAL A 23 -0.62 10.82 -1.16
CA VAL A 23 -1.71 11.80 -1.32
C VAL A 23 -3.05 11.12 -1.06
N PRO A 24 -4.02 11.79 -0.41
CA PRO A 24 -5.39 11.29 -0.32
C PRO A 24 -6.00 11.11 -1.71
N ILE A 25 -6.73 10.01 -1.92
CA ILE A 25 -7.51 9.83 -3.17
C ILE A 25 -8.71 10.77 -3.17
N ASP A 26 -9.43 10.81 -2.05
CA ASP A 26 -10.51 11.78 -1.82
C ASP A 26 -10.03 12.82 -0.79
N PRO A 27 -9.70 14.06 -1.22
CA PRO A 27 -9.27 15.12 -0.31
C PRO A 27 -10.38 15.60 0.64
N SER A 28 -11.63 15.26 0.36
CA SER A 28 -12.78 15.62 1.22
C SER A 28 -13.04 14.58 2.32
N ALA A 29 -12.52 13.36 2.16
CA ALA A 29 -12.61 12.32 3.16
C ALA A 29 -11.61 12.57 4.31
N PRO A 30 -11.99 12.31 5.57
CA PRO A 30 -11.06 12.39 6.69
C PRO A 30 -9.97 11.34 6.54
N ALA A 31 -8.70 11.75 6.54
CA ALA A 31 -7.55 10.86 6.53
C ALA A 31 -7.30 10.25 7.93
N VAL A 32 -8.24 9.43 8.40
CA VAL A 32 -8.14 8.69 9.66
C VAL A 32 -7.66 7.28 9.42
N LEU A 33 -6.84 6.74 10.33
CA LEU A 33 -6.22 5.42 10.15
C LEU A 33 -7.23 4.28 9.94
N ASP A 34 -8.38 4.37 10.60
CA ASP A 34 -9.39 3.32 10.63
C ASP A 34 -10.11 3.13 9.29
N GLU A 35 -10.04 4.15 8.42
CA GLU A 35 -10.64 4.19 7.09
C GLU A 35 -9.82 5.17 6.24
N LEU A 36 -8.65 4.71 5.79
CA LEU A 36 -7.73 5.51 4.99
C LEU A 36 -7.67 4.95 3.57
N ASN A 37 -7.87 5.81 2.58
CA ASN A 37 -7.54 5.50 1.19
C ASN A 37 -6.63 6.58 0.59
N VAL A 38 -5.42 6.17 0.19
CA VAL A 38 -4.37 7.05 -0.32
C VAL A 38 -3.69 6.45 -1.54
N ARG A 39 -3.21 7.32 -2.42
CA ARG A 39 -2.28 6.96 -3.49
C ARG A 39 -0.85 7.17 -3.03
N ILE A 40 -0.02 6.15 -3.21
CA ILE A 40 1.42 6.19 -3.07
C ILE A 40 1.99 6.48 -4.46
N GLU A 41 2.42 7.72 -4.67
CA GLU A 41 3.00 8.19 -5.92
C GLU A 41 4.49 7.86 -5.98
N CYS A 42 4.91 7.19 -7.05
CA CYS A 42 6.28 6.75 -7.26
C CYS A 42 7.08 7.78 -8.06
N ARG A 43 8.34 7.94 -7.68
CA ARG A 43 9.36 8.70 -8.39
C ARG A 43 10.66 7.92 -8.48
N ASP A 44 11.41 8.16 -9.55
CA ASP A 44 12.78 7.70 -9.65
C ASP A 44 13.71 8.47 -8.68
N PRO A 45 14.97 8.03 -8.50
CA PRO A 45 15.93 8.72 -7.65
C PRO A 45 16.26 10.17 -8.07
N GLN A 46 15.93 10.56 -9.30
CA GLN A 46 16.11 11.90 -9.84
C GLN A 46 14.89 12.79 -9.55
N GLY A 47 13.78 12.21 -9.09
CA GLY A 47 12.54 12.90 -8.73
C GLY A 47 11.48 12.88 -9.83
N GLU A 48 11.74 12.24 -10.96
CA GLU A 48 10.80 12.11 -12.08
C GLU A 48 9.66 11.16 -11.71
N ARG A 49 8.43 11.47 -12.12
CA ARG A 49 7.26 10.62 -11.82
C ARG A 49 7.31 9.31 -12.61
N CYS A 50 6.95 8.22 -11.94
CA CYS A 50 6.77 6.88 -12.52
C CYS A 50 5.34 6.36 -12.25
N PRO A 51 4.29 6.92 -12.92
CA PRO A 51 2.90 6.61 -12.61
C PRO A 51 2.52 5.14 -12.74
N GLU A 52 3.19 4.39 -13.62
CA GLU A 52 3.01 2.95 -13.80
C GLU A 52 3.38 2.12 -12.55
N ARG A 53 4.09 2.75 -11.61
CA ARG A 53 4.48 2.18 -10.32
C ARG A 53 3.70 2.76 -9.14
N ASP A 54 2.74 3.64 -9.38
CA ASP A 54 1.88 4.16 -8.34
C ASP A 54 1.05 3.00 -7.74
N LEU A 55 0.82 3.09 -6.43
CA LEU A 55 0.01 2.13 -5.69
C LEU A 55 -1.18 2.83 -5.06
N GLU A 56 -2.29 2.12 -4.94
CA GLU A 56 -3.36 2.45 -4.01
C GLU A 56 -3.15 1.66 -2.72
N LEU A 57 -3.29 2.36 -1.59
CA LEU A 57 -3.25 1.79 -0.25
C LEU A 57 -4.58 2.09 0.42
N GLU A 58 -5.30 1.01 0.71
CA GLU A 58 -6.50 1.03 1.53
C GLU A 58 -6.18 0.46 2.91
N ILE A 59 -6.61 1.14 3.96
CA ILE A 59 -6.46 0.70 5.35
C ILE A 59 -7.83 0.71 6.00
N TYR A 60 -8.15 -0.36 6.70
CA TYR A 60 -9.40 -0.48 7.43
C TYR A 60 -9.25 -1.26 8.73
N ARG A 61 -10.00 -0.84 9.74
CA ARG A 61 -10.09 -1.55 11.02
C ARG A 61 -11.11 -2.69 10.94
N SER A 62 -10.70 -3.89 11.32
CA SER A 62 -11.61 -5.03 11.54
C SER A 62 -11.54 -5.44 13.00
N GLY A 63 -12.54 -5.04 13.78
CA GLY A 63 -12.52 -5.20 15.24
C GLY A 63 -11.39 -4.37 15.85
N VAL A 64 -10.40 -5.02 16.46
CA VAL A 64 -9.22 -4.35 17.05
C VAL A 64 -8.04 -4.31 16.09
N ASP A 65 -8.04 -5.13 15.04
CA ASP A 65 -6.92 -5.27 14.13
C ASP A 65 -7.01 -4.29 12.96
N ILE A 66 -5.87 -3.77 12.54
CA ILE A 66 -5.75 -3.03 11.27
C ILE A 66 -5.39 -4.01 10.16
N ASN A 67 -6.14 -3.99 9.06
CA ASN A 67 -5.79 -4.67 7.81
C ASN A 67 -5.54 -3.63 6.72
N LEU A 68 -4.79 -4.01 5.69
CA LEU A 68 -4.56 -3.15 4.54
C LEU A 68 -4.56 -3.92 3.22
N MET A 69 -4.80 -3.19 2.14
CA MET A 69 -4.72 -3.67 0.77
C MET A 69 -3.79 -2.77 -0.03
N LEU A 70 -2.91 -3.38 -0.83
CA LEU A 70 -2.03 -2.72 -1.77
C LEU A 70 -2.37 -3.19 -3.18
N SER A 71 -2.84 -2.27 -4.02
CA SER A 71 -3.20 -2.49 -5.42
C SER A 71 -2.39 -1.56 -6.32
N TRP A 72 -2.28 -1.92 -7.60
CA TRP A 72 -1.59 -1.09 -8.59
C TRP A 72 -2.55 -0.03 -9.13
N TRP A 73 -2.10 1.23 -9.15
CA TRP A 73 -2.92 2.33 -9.63
C TRP A 73 -3.25 2.12 -11.11
N ASP A 74 -4.56 2.18 -11.44
CA ASP A 74 -5.09 2.09 -12.80
C ASP A 74 -4.68 0.80 -13.56
N GLN A 75 -4.39 -0.28 -12.83
CA GLN A 75 -3.93 -1.58 -13.37
C GLN A 75 -4.64 -2.75 -12.66
N PRO A 76 -5.98 -2.88 -12.80
CA PRO A 76 -6.79 -3.87 -12.07
C PRO A 76 -6.48 -5.33 -12.43
N GLU A 77 -5.85 -5.57 -13.59
CA GLU A 77 -5.43 -6.90 -14.03
C GLU A 77 -4.24 -7.44 -13.21
N ARG A 78 -3.49 -6.55 -12.55
CA ARG A 78 -2.33 -6.94 -11.76
C ARG A 78 -2.75 -7.52 -10.41
N PRO A 79 -1.98 -8.47 -9.87
CA PRO A 79 -2.22 -8.97 -8.53
C PRO A 79 -2.18 -7.87 -7.47
N MET A 80 -3.15 -7.90 -6.55
CA MET A 80 -3.17 -7.07 -5.35
C MET A 80 -2.80 -7.88 -4.12
N LEU A 81 -2.20 -7.21 -3.14
CA LEU A 81 -1.83 -7.80 -1.87
C LEU A 81 -2.81 -7.36 -0.78
N TRP A 82 -3.44 -8.33 -0.14
CA TRP A 82 -4.10 -8.13 1.14
C TRP A 82 -3.17 -8.52 2.28
N GLN A 83 -3.08 -7.66 3.30
CA GLN A 83 -2.26 -7.89 4.47
C GLN A 83 -3.10 -7.71 5.74
N GLY A 84 -3.51 -8.84 6.31
CA GLY A 84 -3.82 -8.95 7.74
C GLY A 84 -2.68 -9.62 8.48
N ARG A 85 -2.99 -10.64 9.30
CA ARG A 85 -1.95 -11.44 9.99
C ARG A 85 -0.96 -12.12 9.04
N HIS A 86 -1.40 -12.53 7.86
CA HIS A 86 -0.57 -13.15 6.82
C HIS A 86 -0.88 -12.51 5.45
N PRO A 87 0.12 -12.35 4.57
CA PRO A 87 -0.11 -11.83 3.23
C PRO A 87 -0.93 -12.80 2.39
N VAL A 88 -1.89 -12.27 1.63
CA VAL A 88 -2.69 -13.02 0.66
C VAL A 88 -2.69 -12.24 -0.66
N TRP A 89 -2.29 -12.91 -1.73
CA TRP A 89 -2.35 -12.37 -3.08
C TRP A 89 -3.68 -12.72 -3.75
N MET A 90 -4.27 -11.75 -4.43
CA MET A 90 -5.54 -11.88 -5.13
C MET A 90 -5.48 -11.25 -6.51
N HIS A 91 -6.31 -11.73 -7.42
CA HIS A 91 -6.59 -11.03 -8.68
C HIS A 91 -7.30 -9.70 -8.38
N GLY A 92 -6.81 -8.59 -8.92
CA GLY A 92 -7.39 -7.27 -8.68
C GLY A 92 -8.85 -7.14 -9.16
N GLU A 93 -9.21 -7.81 -10.27
CA GLU A 93 -10.56 -7.72 -10.83
C GLU A 93 -11.63 -8.54 -10.10
N ASN A 94 -11.27 -9.72 -9.58
CA ASN A 94 -12.25 -10.71 -9.12
C ASN A 94 -12.02 -11.20 -7.68
N GLY A 95 -10.95 -10.74 -7.01
CA GLY A 95 -10.64 -11.09 -5.64
C GLY A 95 -10.24 -12.56 -5.41
N GLN A 96 -10.11 -13.36 -6.47
CA GLN A 96 -9.71 -14.76 -6.32
C GLN A 96 -8.26 -14.85 -5.89
N ARG A 97 -8.00 -15.71 -4.90
CA ARG A 97 -6.66 -15.97 -4.41
C ARG A 97 -5.78 -16.54 -5.51
N LEU A 98 -4.55 -16.05 -5.59
CA LEU A 98 -3.52 -16.55 -6.51
C LEU A 98 -2.19 -16.75 -5.78
N SER A 99 -1.23 -17.36 -6.47
CA SER A 99 0.15 -17.51 -5.99
C SER A 99 0.89 -16.18 -6.08
N ALA A 100 1.74 -15.88 -5.09
CA ALA A 100 2.54 -14.66 -5.10
C ALA A 100 3.29 -14.45 -6.44
N PRO A 101 3.26 -13.24 -7.02
CA PRO A 101 4.01 -12.93 -8.23
C PRO A 101 5.53 -13.03 -7.99
N GLN A 102 6.31 -13.14 -9.05
CA GLN A 102 7.77 -13.31 -8.97
C GLN A 102 8.46 -12.18 -8.19
N ASP A 103 7.93 -10.96 -8.29
CA ASP A 103 8.41 -9.74 -7.66
C ASP A 103 7.59 -9.34 -6.41
N ALA A 104 6.92 -10.31 -5.75
CA ALA A 104 6.09 -10.09 -4.57
C ALA A 104 6.85 -9.50 -3.36
N GLY A 105 8.15 -9.80 -3.23
CA GLY A 105 8.92 -9.55 -2.01
C GLY A 105 8.86 -8.10 -1.49
N PRO A 106 9.11 -7.08 -2.33
CA PRO A 106 9.00 -5.66 -1.94
C PRO A 106 7.61 -5.27 -1.43
N LEU A 107 6.53 -5.70 -2.10
CA LEU A 107 5.16 -5.37 -1.70
C LEU A 107 4.77 -6.08 -0.40
N GLU A 108 5.14 -7.34 -0.23
CA GLU A 108 4.93 -8.05 1.05
C GLU A 108 5.74 -7.41 2.19
N ALA A 109 6.94 -6.92 1.92
CA ALA A 109 7.75 -6.21 2.90
C ALA A 109 7.08 -4.89 3.31
N LEU A 110 6.54 -4.12 2.36
CA LEU A 110 5.79 -2.90 2.63
C LEU A 110 4.54 -3.19 3.44
N GLY A 111 3.71 -4.15 2.99
CA GLY A 111 2.48 -4.54 3.67
C GLY A 111 2.76 -4.97 5.12
N ARG A 112 3.69 -5.89 5.34
CA ARG A 112 4.07 -6.33 6.69
C ARG A 112 4.58 -5.20 7.58
N ARG A 113 5.38 -4.29 7.01
CA ARG A 113 5.92 -3.14 7.75
C ARG A 113 4.81 -2.18 8.18
N LEU A 114 3.94 -1.78 7.25
CA LEU A 114 2.80 -0.92 7.55
C LEU A 114 1.86 -1.57 8.56
N HIS A 115 1.48 -2.83 8.34
CA HIS A 115 0.62 -3.57 9.25
C HIS A 115 1.21 -3.60 10.67
N SER A 116 2.52 -3.80 10.83
CA SER A 116 3.18 -3.80 12.14
C SER A 116 3.26 -2.42 12.80
N LEU A 117 3.45 -1.34 12.03
CA LEU A 117 3.60 0.02 12.56
C LEU A 117 2.26 0.67 12.91
N LEU A 118 1.17 0.17 12.32
CA LEU A 118 -0.16 0.73 12.44
C LEU A 118 -1.07 -0.04 13.40
N GLN A 119 -0.65 -1.20 13.92
CA GLN A 119 -1.44 -1.89 14.95
C GLN A 119 -1.60 -1.00 16.19
N PRO A 120 -2.78 -1.00 16.82
CA PRO A 120 -2.96 -0.38 18.13
C PRO A 120 -1.98 -1.00 19.14
N SER A 121 -1.42 -0.16 20.01
CA SER A 121 -0.59 -0.61 21.15
C SER A 121 -1.41 -1.20 22.27
#